data_AF-A0A927GYA4-F1
#
_entry.id   AF-A0A927GYA4-F1
#
_cell.length_a   1.000
_cell.length_b   1.000
_cell.length_c   1.000
_cell.angle_alpha   90.00
_cell.angle_beta   90.00
_cell.angle_gamma   90.00
#
_symmetry.space_group_name_H-M   'P 1'
#
loop_
_entity.id
_entity.type
_entity.pdbx_description
1 polymer ?
#
loop_
_entity_poly.entity_id
_entity_poly.type
_entity_poly.pdbx_seq_one_letter_code
_entity_poly.pdbx_strand_id
1 'polypeptide(L)' 'MVVSLRKWWVRTKFIAVFVILTVMLFELFRFFGGWFEPAGRYKEPTGKAVKVFRDEAGVTEPDTMLERLLFFYKYGE' A
#
# COMPACT_ATOMS: atom_id res chain seq x y z
N MET A 1 -23.26 -13.47 39.61
CA MET A 1 -22.41 -12.58 38.80
C MET A 1 -23.31 -11.77 37.87
N VAL A 2 -23.91 -10.68 38.37
CA VAL A 2 -24.74 -9.79 37.55
C VAL A 2 -23.80 -8.92 36.75
N VAL A 3 -23.51 -9.34 35.52
CA VAL A 3 -22.65 -8.61 34.60
C VAL A 3 -23.23 -7.20 34.47
N SER A 4 -22.43 -6.20 34.81
CA SER A 4 -22.82 -4.80 34.76
C SER A 4 -23.08 -4.39 33.30
N LEU A 5 -24.32 -4.61 32.84
CA LEU A 5 -24.84 -4.28 31.51
C LEU A 5 -24.46 -2.86 31.09
N ARG A 6 -24.42 -1.93 32.06
CA ARG A 6 -23.98 -0.54 31.86
C ARG A 6 -22.53 -0.42 31.38
N LYS A 7 -21.60 -1.22 31.94
CA LYS A 7 -20.18 -1.21 31.51
C LYS A 7 -20.02 -1.81 30.13
N TRP A 8 -20.81 -2.83 29.80
CA TRP A 8 -20.79 -3.46 28.47
C TRP A 8 -21.31 -2.50 27.39
N TRP A 9 -22.39 -1.78 27.67
CA TRP A 9 -22.93 -0.75 26.77
C TRP A 9 -21.93 0.36 26.45
N VAL A 10 -21.15 0.80 27.43
CA VAL A 10 -20.09 1.81 27.21
C VAL A 10 -19.01 1.24 26.30
N ARG A 11 -18.57 -0.01 26.51
CA ARG A 11 -17.56 -0.67 25.65
C ARG A 11 -18.05 -0.86 24.22
N THR A 12 -19.31 -1.26 24.03
CA THR A 12 -19.90 -1.42 22.69
C THR A 12 -19.93 -0.11 21.92
N LYS A 13 -20.18 1.03 22.58
CA LYS A 13 -20.09 2.35 21.93
C LYS A 13 -18.69 2.64 21.41
N PHE A 14 -17.65 2.37 22.21
CA PHE A 14 -16.27 2.57 21.77
C PHE A 14 -15.89 1.65 20.61
N ILE A 15 -16.31 0.38 20.65
CA ILE A 15 -16.12 -0.56 19.55
C ILE A 15 -16.82 -0.07 18.28
N ALA A 16 -18.07 0.40 18.40
CA ALA A 16 -18.83 0.92 17.26
C ALA A 16 -18.14 2.15 16.64
N VAL A 17 -17.70 3.11 17.46
CA VAL A 17 -16.95 4.28 16.99
C VAL A 17 -15.64 3.87 16.30
N PHE A 18 -14.90 2.93 16.89
CA PHE A 18 -13.68 2.41 16.29
C PHE A 18 -13.93 1.80 14.91
N VAL A 19 -14.95 0.93 14.79
CA VAL A 19 -15.32 0.31 13.51
C VAL A 19 -15.71 1.36 12.47
N ILE A 20 -16.51 2.36 12.86
CA ILE A 20 -16.90 3.46 11.97
C ILE A 20 -15.65 4.20 11.46
N LEU A 21 -14.73 4.54 12.34
CA LEU A 21 -13.48 5.22 11.97
C LEU A 21 -12.61 4.36 11.05
N THR A 22 -12.50 3.05 11.31
CA THR A 22 -11.76 2.13 10.46
C THR A 22 -12.36 2.06 9.05
N VAL A 23 -13.68 1.97 8.93
CA VAL A 23 -14.37 1.95 7.63
C VAL A 23 -14.17 3.28 6.89
N MET A 24 -14.30 4.41 7.59
CA MET A 24 -14.04 5.73 6.99
C MET A 24 -12.60 5.84 6.46
N LEU A 25 -11.61 5.37 7.23
CA LEU A 25 -10.22 5.39 6.80
C LEU A 25 -9.97 4.43 5.63
N PHE A 26 -10.61 3.27 5.62
CA PHE A 26 -10.53 2.33 4.51
C PHE A 26 -11.08 2.94 3.21
N GLU A 27 -12.25 3.58 3.25
CA GLU A 27 -12.80 4.26 2.07
C GLU A 27 -11.93 5.43 1.62
N LEU A 28 -11.33 6.16 2.57
CA LEU A 28 -10.36 7.22 2.26
C LEU A 28 -9.17 6.65 1.48
N PHE A 29 -8.56 5.57 1.98
CA PHE A 29 -7.46 4.91 1.29
C PHE A 29 -7.88 4.25 -0.02
N ARG A 30 -9.12 3.78 -0.16
CA ARG A 30 -9.63 3.27 -1.43
C ARG A 30 -9.77 4.37 -2.47
N PHE A 31 -10.27 5.53 -2.06
CA PHE A 31 -10.39 6.72 -2.90
C PHE A 31 -9.01 7.21 -3.38
N PHE A 32 -8.04 7.32 -2.47
CA PHE A 32 -6.68 7.69 -2.83
C PHE A 32 -5.93 6.56 -3.54
N GLY A 33 -6.18 5.31 -3.20
CA GLY A 33 -5.55 4.13 -3.78
C GLY A 33 -5.80 4.02 -5.27
N GLY A 34 -7.03 4.32 -5.73
CA GLY A 34 -7.32 4.41 -7.16
C GLY A 34 -6.51 5.47 -7.91
N TRP A 35 -5.96 6.48 -7.21
CA TRP A 35 -5.03 7.46 -7.79
C TRP A 35 -3.59 6.93 -7.84
N PHE A 36 -3.19 6.14 -6.85
CA PHE A 36 -1.83 5.59 -6.73
C PHE A 36 -1.61 4.28 -7.49
N GLU A 37 -2.68 3.58 -7.88
CA GLU A 37 -2.56 2.31 -8.57
C GLU A 37 -2.22 2.56 -10.06
N PRO A 38 -0.98 2.32 -10.51
CA PRO A 38 -0.69 2.42 -11.93
C PRO A 38 -1.50 1.33 -12.63
N ALA A 39 -2.18 1.68 -13.71
CA ALA A 39 -3.16 0.87 -14.44
C ALA A 39 -2.63 -0.45 -15.06
N GLY A 40 -1.51 -0.99 -14.58
CA GLY A 40 -0.84 -2.19 -15.10
C GLY A 40 -0.07 -2.99 -14.05
N ARG A 41 -0.54 -3.05 -12.79
CA ARG A 41 0.11 -3.79 -11.69
C ARG A 41 0.33 -5.29 -11.99
N TYR A 42 -0.43 -5.86 -12.92
CA TYR A 42 -0.35 -7.27 -13.34
C TYR A 42 -0.41 -7.42 -14.87
N LYS A 43 0.25 -6.54 -15.62
CA LYS A 43 0.46 -6.86 -17.05
C LYS A 43 1.50 -7.97 -17.12
N GLU A 44 1.14 -9.13 -17.68
CA GLU A 44 2.11 -10.17 -18.01
C GLU A 44 3.29 -9.50 -18.75
N PRO A 45 4.54 -9.69 -18.30
CA PRO A 45 5.67 -9.11 -19.00
C PRO A 45 5.68 -9.68 -20.41
N THR A 46 5.35 -8.85 -21.41
CA THR A 46 5.39 -9.18 -22.84
C THR A 46 6.84 -9.26 -23.35
N GLY A 47 7.69 -9.98 -22.62
CA GLY A 47 9.08 -10.22 -22.95
C GLY A 47 9.47 -11.59 -22.46
N LYS A 48 9.94 -12.46 -23.37
CA LYS A 48 10.63 -13.70 -23.00
C LYS A 48 11.71 -13.34 -21.99
N ALA A 49 11.81 -14.08 -20.89
CA ALA A 49 12.85 -13.92 -19.89
C ALA A 49 14.22 -14.27 -20.50
N VAL A 50 14.78 -13.33 -21.26
CA VAL A 50 16.16 -13.38 -21.70
C VAL A 50 16.98 -12.98 -20.49
N LYS A 51 17.77 -13.93 -19.98
CA LYS A 51 18.71 -13.69 -18.88
C LYS A 51 19.77 -12.73 -19.38
N VAL A 52 19.54 -11.43 -19.19
CA VAL A 52 20.48 -10.39 -19.60
C VAL A 52 21.54 -10.26 -18.50
N PHE A 53 22.65 -10.98 -18.66
CA PHE A 53 23.90 -10.51 -18.07
C PHE A 53 24.30 -9.26 -18.86
N ARG A 54 23.86 -8.08 -18.39
CA ARG A 54 24.27 -6.81 -18.99
C ARG A 54 25.48 -6.32 -18.21
N ASP A 55 26.61 -6.36 -18.89
CA ASP A 55 27.81 -5.59 -18.54
C ASP A 55 27.40 -4.14 -18.28
N GLU A 56 28.00 -3.54 -17.26
CA GLU A 56 27.60 -2.29 -16.60
C GLU A 56 27.86 -1.04 -17.48
N ALA A 57 27.18 -0.94 -18.63
CA ALA A 57 27.43 0.07 -19.65
C ALA A 57 26.15 0.81 -20.09
N GLY A 58 25.25 1.12 -19.16
CA GLY A 58 24.10 1.97 -19.51
C GLY A 58 22.92 1.98 -18.56
N VAL A 59 23.08 1.56 -17.30
CA VAL A 59 22.10 1.93 -16.27
C VAL A 59 22.41 3.39 -15.94
N THR A 60 21.52 4.30 -16.32
CA THR A 60 21.55 5.67 -15.82
C THR A 60 21.35 5.56 -14.31
N GLU A 61 22.45 5.55 -13.56
CA GLU A 61 22.39 5.59 -12.11
C GLU A 61 21.53 6.79 -11.71
N PRO A 62 20.58 6.62 -10.77
CA PRO A 62 19.83 7.74 -10.25
C PRO A 62 20.82 8.76 -9.69
N ASP A 63 20.86 9.95 -10.29
CA ASP A 63 21.86 10.99 -10.05
C ASP A 63 21.73 11.55 -8.61
N THR A 64 20.58 11.29 -7.98
CA THR A 64 20.29 11.69 -6.61
C THR A 64 19.75 10.55 -5.75
N MET A 65 20.08 10.58 -4.46
CA MET A 65 19.57 9.64 -3.44
C MET A 65 18.03 9.59 -3.40
N LEU A 66 17.38 10.71 -3.72
CA LEU A 66 15.92 10.82 -3.78
C LEU A 66 15.35 9.97 -4.93
N GLU A 67 15.95 10.04 -6.12
CA GLU A 67 15.55 9.23 -7.27
C GLU A 67 15.71 7.74 -6.99
N ARG A 68 16.79 7.36 -6.31
CA ARG A 68 17.01 5.96 -5.89
C ARG A 68 15.93 5.48 -4.92
N LEU A 69 15.54 6.33 -3.96
CA LEU A 69 14.47 6.00 -3.01
C LEU A 69 13.10 5.90 -3.70
N LEU A 70 12.81 6.81 -4.64
CA LEU A 70 11.60 6.77 -5.47
C LEU A 70 11.55 5.53 -6.35
N PHE A 71 12.69 5.11 -6.90
CA PHE A 71 12.82 3.91 -7.70
C PHE A 71 12.54 2.65 -6.86
N PHE A 72 13.15 2.54 -5.67
CA PHE A 72 12.89 1.45 -4.71
C PHE A 72 11.40 1.37 -4.33
N TYR A 73 10.78 2.50 -4.02
CA TYR A 73 9.36 2.53 -3.65
C TYR A 73 8.42 2.16 -4.80
N LYS A 74 8.80 2.47 -6.06
CA LYS A 74 7.97 2.21 -7.24
C LYS A 74 8.07 0.77 -7.75
N TYR A 75 9.27 0.22 -7.81
CA TYR A 75 9.50 -1.07 -8.47
C TYR A 75 9.64 -2.23 -7.48
N GLY A 76 10.03 -1.94 -6.23
CA GLY A 76 10.59 -2.97 -5.35
C GLY A 76 11.90 -3.50 -5.93
N GLU A 77 12.94 -3.69 -5.12
CA GLU A 77 14.06 -4.50 -5.57
C GLU A 77 13.66 -5.98 -5.70
#